data_AF-L8DG28-F1
#
_entry.id   AF-L8DG28-F1
#
_cell.length_a   1.000
_cell.length_b   1.000
_cell.length_c   1.000
_cell.angle_alpha   90.00
_cell.angle_beta   90.00
_cell.angle_gamma   90.00
#
_symmetry.space_group_name_H-M   'P 1'
#
loop_
_entity.id
_entity.type
_entity.pdbx_description
1 polymer ?
#
loop_
_entity_poly.entity_id
_entity_poly.type
_entity_poly.pdbx_seq_one_letter_code
_entity_poly.pdbx_strand_id
1 'polypeptide(L)'
;MKWFVSARSAETTSSTIRTGEATGWDEAVAQAIQTGRELTHADDGSQLGLARNYRIGDGEGVSTDNGSHTASEDDLRRRIQLQTEYDAGTVNPAPPQAASMTPARSVVEQWNRVTQWLADNLSSVPIVGATDEQITDAMRATGGLWPEELTSLFSLVNGFPRESWVSIFPGHELFDLDRAVSERQLELDIWSEIDAEMGAEPQTDSPAGDYLGTYSPYFIPFAGADGYLLFVDARPGPLHGCVLEFEKVDADGAGPKWPSLSAMLTDLADSFQTGRAFDGRTPAVVDGQLRWQ
;
A
#
# COMPACT_ATOMS: atom_id res chain seq x y z
N MET A 1 0.35 -15.59 -29.51
CA MET A 1 0.35 -15.27 -28.07
C MET A 1 -1.05 -14.83 -27.70
N LYS A 2 -1.66 -15.50 -26.71
CA LYS A 2 -3.00 -15.14 -26.24
C LYS A 2 -2.94 -13.89 -25.40
N TRP A 3 -3.99 -13.10 -25.41
CA TRP A 3 -4.20 -12.03 -24.46
C TRP A 3 -5.64 -12.03 -23.97
N PHE A 4 -5.81 -11.51 -22.76
CA PHE A 4 -7.08 -11.39 -22.08
C PHE A 4 -7.18 -10.02 -21.45
N VAL A 5 -8.36 -9.42 -21.55
CA VAL A 5 -8.70 -8.16 -20.89
C VAL A 5 -10.06 -8.31 -20.22
N SER A 6 -10.15 -7.94 -18.96
CA SER A 6 -11.44 -7.73 -18.30
C SER A 6 -11.57 -6.29 -17.86
N ALA A 7 -12.77 -5.74 -17.98
CA ALA A 7 -13.11 -4.42 -17.48
C ALA A 7 -14.43 -4.50 -16.71
N ARG A 8 -14.48 -3.86 -15.55
CA ARG A 8 -15.70 -3.82 -14.72
C ARG A 8 -16.48 -2.56 -15.01
N SER A 9 -17.77 -2.72 -15.34
CA SER A 9 -18.70 -1.61 -15.52
C SER A 9 -19.00 -0.94 -14.17
N ALA A 10 -18.86 0.38 -14.11
CA ALA A 10 -19.21 1.15 -12.92
C ALA A 10 -20.74 1.17 -12.67
N GLU A 11 -21.54 1.05 -13.72
CA GLU A 11 -23.00 1.14 -13.63
C GLU A 11 -23.68 -0.19 -13.29
N THR A 12 -23.19 -1.28 -13.88
CA THR A 12 -23.88 -2.58 -13.80
C THR A 12 -23.16 -3.57 -12.89
N THR A 13 -21.98 -3.22 -12.36
CA THR A 13 -21.07 -4.09 -11.58
C THR A 13 -20.64 -5.39 -12.27
N SER A 14 -21.06 -5.61 -13.51
CA SER A 14 -20.72 -6.76 -14.35
C SER A 14 -19.36 -6.56 -15.04
N SER A 15 -18.64 -7.66 -15.21
CA SER A 15 -17.37 -7.69 -15.92
C SER A 15 -17.58 -8.02 -17.39
N THR A 16 -16.99 -7.20 -18.27
CA THR A 16 -16.88 -7.51 -19.70
C THR A 16 -15.50 -8.07 -19.98
N ILE A 17 -15.45 -9.20 -20.67
CA ILE A 17 -14.21 -9.88 -21.03
C ILE A 17 -14.00 -9.80 -22.54
N ARG A 18 -12.76 -9.57 -22.96
CA ARG A 18 -12.28 -9.70 -24.33
C ARG A 18 -10.99 -10.50 -24.35
N THR A 19 -10.85 -11.32 -25.39
CA THR A 19 -9.65 -12.12 -25.62
C THR A 19 -9.25 -12.02 -27.08
N GLY A 20 -7.97 -12.28 -27.35
CA GLY A 20 -7.46 -12.35 -28.71
C GLY A 20 -6.14 -13.10 -28.79
N GLU A 21 -5.64 -13.23 -30.01
CA GLU A 21 -4.36 -13.83 -30.30
C GLU A 21 -3.55 -12.91 -31.21
N ALA A 22 -2.29 -12.69 -30.86
CA ALA A 22 -1.34 -11.89 -31.64
C ALA A 22 -0.12 -12.72 -32.04
N THR A 23 0.66 -12.24 -33.01
CA THR A 23 1.83 -12.98 -33.52
C THR A 23 3.02 -12.98 -32.55
N GLY A 24 3.09 -11.99 -31.65
CA GLY A 24 4.14 -11.86 -30.65
C GLY A 24 3.70 -11.04 -29.43
N TRP A 25 4.60 -10.90 -28.45
CA TRP A 25 4.31 -10.24 -27.16
C TRP A 25 3.97 -8.76 -27.33
N ASP A 26 4.78 -8.00 -28.09
CA ASP A 26 4.56 -6.57 -28.29
C ASP A 26 3.19 -6.25 -28.88
N GLU A 27 2.77 -7.07 -29.85
CA GLU A 27 1.48 -6.96 -30.51
C GLU A 27 0.35 -7.38 -29.57
N ALA A 28 0.53 -8.45 -28.78
CA ALA A 28 -0.45 -8.89 -27.79
C ALA A 28 -0.72 -7.81 -26.73
N VAL A 29 0.33 -7.16 -26.23
CA VAL A 29 0.21 -6.07 -25.24
C VAL A 29 -0.45 -4.83 -25.83
N ALA A 30 -0.05 -4.42 -27.03
CA ALA A 30 -0.66 -3.28 -27.69
C ALA A 30 -2.17 -3.50 -27.92
N GLN A 31 -2.55 -4.70 -28.40
CA GLN A 31 -3.95 -5.07 -28.60
C GLN A 31 -4.73 -5.12 -27.27
N ALA A 32 -4.13 -5.70 -26.22
CA ALA A 32 -4.76 -5.78 -24.90
C ALA A 32 -4.98 -4.39 -24.29
N ILE A 33 -3.97 -3.52 -24.27
CA ILE A 33 -4.10 -2.15 -23.73
C ILE A 33 -5.16 -1.36 -24.51
N GLN A 34 -5.13 -1.43 -25.84
CA GLN A 34 -6.12 -0.77 -26.70
C GLN A 34 -7.54 -1.26 -26.40
N THR A 35 -7.72 -2.58 -26.33
CA THR A 35 -9.01 -3.21 -26.00
C THR A 35 -9.49 -2.80 -24.61
N GLY A 36 -8.59 -2.73 -23.62
CA GLY A 36 -8.92 -2.26 -22.28
C GLY A 36 -9.40 -0.81 -22.26
N ARG A 37 -8.79 0.07 -23.05
CA ARG A 37 -9.26 1.46 -23.21
C ARG A 37 -10.65 1.53 -23.81
N GLU A 38 -10.91 0.77 -24.88
CA GLU A 38 -12.22 0.69 -25.54
C GLU A 38 -13.31 0.15 -24.62
N LEU A 39 -12.97 -0.78 -23.71
CA LEU A 39 -13.92 -1.32 -22.75
C LEU A 39 -14.27 -0.34 -21.61
N THR A 40 -13.41 0.65 -21.32
CA THR A 40 -13.62 1.60 -20.23
C THR A 40 -13.88 3.03 -20.70
N HIS A 41 -13.97 3.29 -22.00
CA HIS A 41 -14.30 4.59 -22.57
C HIS A 41 -15.36 4.45 -23.67
N ALA A 42 -16.35 5.33 -23.67
CA ALA A 42 -17.30 5.45 -24.76
C ALA A 42 -16.66 6.13 -25.98
N ASP A 43 -17.33 6.09 -27.13
CA ASP A 43 -16.88 6.70 -28.39
C ASP A 43 -16.64 8.22 -28.28
N ASP A 44 -17.28 8.88 -27.31
CA ASP A 44 -17.11 10.31 -27.00
C ASP A 44 -15.99 10.59 -25.99
N GLY A 45 -15.28 9.56 -25.53
CA GLY A 45 -14.20 9.61 -24.56
C GLY A 45 -14.65 9.63 -23.10
N SER A 46 -15.95 9.52 -22.80
CA SER A 46 -16.45 9.42 -21.43
C SER A 46 -16.10 8.07 -20.79
N GLN A 47 -15.73 8.08 -19.51
CA GLN A 47 -15.28 6.88 -18.79
C GLN A 47 -16.47 6.01 -18.36
N LEU A 48 -16.43 4.72 -18.69
CA LEU A 48 -17.47 3.70 -18.44
C LEU A 48 -17.11 2.71 -17.31
N GLY A 49 -15.83 2.63 -16.92
CA GLY A 49 -15.33 1.69 -15.91
C GLY A 49 -14.03 2.16 -15.27
N LEU A 50 -13.78 1.71 -14.03
CA LEU A 50 -12.65 2.15 -13.19
C LEU A 50 -11.43 1.22 -13.32
N ALA A 51 -11.67 -0.09 -13.43
CA ALA A 51 -10.67 -1.13 -13.37
C ALA A 51 -10.53 -1.90 -14.69
N ARG A 52 -9.29 -2.22 -15.06
CA ARG A 52 -8.95 -3.13 -16.17
C ARG A 52 -7.93 -4.15 -15.67
N ASN A 53 -8.13 -5.41 -16.02
CA ASN A 53 -7.13 -6.46 -15.80
C ASN A 53 -6.63 -6.96 -17.15
N TYR A 54 -5.32 -7.06 -17.30
CA TYR A 54 -4.65 -7.55 -18.50
C TYR A 54 -3.91 -8.84 -18.19
N ARG A 55 -3.99 -9.82 -19.08
CA ARG A 55 -3.21 -11.05 -18.95
C ARG A 55 -2.66 -11.45 -20.31
N ILE A 56 -1.37 -11.75 -20.38
CA ILE A 56 -0.68 -12.12 -21.62
C ILE A 56 -0.15 -13.54 -21.48
N GLY A 57 -0.48 -14.39 -22.46
CA GLY A 57 -0.21 -15.82 -22.37
C GLY A 57 -1.08 -16.50 -21.31
N ASP A 58 -0.48 -17.48 -20.63
CA ASP A 58 -1.13 -18.30 -19.60
C ASP A 58 -0.70 -17.89 -18.17
N GLY A 59 -0.01 -16.75 -18.03
CA GLY A 59 0.51 -16.22 -16.77
C GLY A 59 -0.52 -15.44 -15.93
N GLU A 60 -0.08 -14.74 -14.89
CA GLU A 60 -0.94 -13.95 -14.00
C GLU A 60 -1.37 -12.61 -14.63
N GLY A 61 -2.41 -12.01 -14.05
CA GLY A 61 -3.00 -10.76 -14.53
C GLY A 61 -2.39 -9.50 -13.90
N VAL A 62 -2.39 -8.39 -14.64
CA VAL A 62 -1.99 -7.04 -14.18
C VAL A 62 -3.22 -6.13 -14.14
N SER A 63 -3.49 -5.50 -13.01
CA SER A 63 -4.62 -4.58 -12.81
C SER A 63 -4.23 -3.10 -13.01
N THR A 64 -5.19 -2.25 -13.36
CA THR A 64 -5.06 -0.79 -13.41
C THR A 64 -5.87 -0.06 -12.35
N ASP A 65 -6.38 -0.76 -11.34
CA ASP A 65 -7.30 -0.19 -10.36
C ASP A 65 -6.61 0.54 -9.19
N ASN A 66 -5.29 0.74 -9.28
CA ASN A 66 -4.45 1.38 -8.27
C ASN A 66 -4.65 2.90 -8.14
N GLY A 67 -5.88 3.40 -8.33
CA GLY A 67 -6.22 4.83 -8.34
C GLY A 67 -5.61 5.63 -9.51
N SER A 68 -4.79 5.02 -10.37
CA SER A 68 -4.17 5.64 -11.53
C SER A 68 -5.01 5.41 -12.79
N HIS A 69 -6.14 6.10 -12.89
CA HIS A 69 -6.87 6.21 -14.17
C HIS A 69 -6.02 6.91 -15.26
N THR A 70 -4.82 7.39 -14.91
CA THR A 70 -3.86 8.10 -15.75
C THR A 70 -2.59 7.29 -16.05
N ALA A 71 -2.53 6.00 -15.72
CA ALA A 71 -1.37 5.17 -16.04
C ALA A 71 -1.05 5.29 -17.53
N SER A 72 0.15 5.82 -17.83
CA SER A 72 0.58 5.98 -19.21
C SER A 72 0.71 4.62 -19.88
N GLU A 73 0.67 4.60 -21.21
CA GLU A 73 0.87 3.37 -21.97
C GLU A 73 2.18 2.68 -21.60
N ASP A 74 3.23 3.47 -21.38
CA ASP A 74 4.55 3.00 -20.99
C ASP A 74 4.55 2.33 -19.61
N ASP A 75 3.79 2.87 -18.65
CA ASP A 75 3.66 2.28 -17.30
C ASP A 75 2.90 0.95 -17.34
N LEU A 76 1.78 0.90 -18.06
CA LEU A 76 1.02 -0.35 -18.22
C LEU A 76 1.82 -1.43 -18.95
N ARG A 77 2.50 -1.04 -20.04
CA ARG A 77 3.37 -1.96 -20.77
C ARG A 77 4.51 -2.47 -19.88
N ARG A 78 5.11 -1.61 -19.05
CA ARG A 78 6.13 -2.02 -18.07
C ARG A 78 5.60 -3.03 -17.08
N ARG A 79 4.42 -2.82 -16.49
CA ARG A 79 3.82 -3.75 -15.52
C ARG A 79 3.48 -5.09 -16.15
N ILE A 80 2.89 -5.09 -17.34
CA ILE A 80 2.59 -6.32 -18.10
C ILE A 80 3.88 -7.06 -18.48
N GLN A 81 4.95 -6.34 -18.86
CA GLN A 81 6.26 -6.92 -19.13
C GLN A 81 6.82 -7.59 -17.88
N LEU A 82 6.84 -6.90 -16.75
CA LEU A 82 7.34 -7.44 -15.48
C LEU A 82 6.58 -8.70 -15.06
N GLN A 83 5.25 -8.69 -15.16
CA GLN A 83 4.44 -9.87 -14.85
C GLN A 83 4.74 -11.03 -15.81
N THR A 84 4.83 -10.77 -17.12
CA THR A 84 5.12 -11.82 -18.11
C THR A 84 6.53 -12.41 -17.91
N GLU A 85 7.52 -11.56 -17.60
CA GLU A 85 8.90 -12.00 -17.34
C GLU A 85 9.03 -12.79 -16.03
N TYR A 86 8.23 -12.42 -15.02
CA TYR A 86 8.09 -13.14 -13.77
C TYR A 86 7.50 -14.53 -14.00
N ASP A 87 6.36 -14.61 -14.70
CA ASP A 87 5.69 -15.88 -15.02
C ASP A 87 6.58 -16.80 -15.87
N ALA A 88 7.41 -16.21 -16.74
CA ALA A 88 8.36 -16.94 -17.57
C ALA A 88 9.67 -17.29 -16.85
N GLY A 89 9.85 -16.90 -15.58
CA GLY A 89 11.07 -17.11 -14.79
C GLY A 89 12.33 -16.53 -15.43
N THR A 90 12.17 -15.53 -16.31
CA THR A 90 13.25 -15.01 -17.17
C THR A 90 13.98 -13.83 -16.53
N VAL A 91 13.35 -13.18 -15.56
CA VAL A 91 13.92 -12.11 -14.76
C VAL A 91 13.76 -12.49 -13.29
N ASN A 92 14.88 -12.59 -12.56
CA ASN A 92 14.82 -12.32 -11.12
C ASN A 92 14.59 -10.82 -11.03
N PRO A 93 13.47 -10.33 -10.47
CA PRO A 93 13.30 -8.90 -10.30
C PRO A 93 14.54 -8.35 -9.58
N ALA A 94 14.98 -7.16 -9.97
CA ALA A 94 15.88 -6.42 -9.09
C ALA A 94 15.22 -6.46 -7.70
N PRO A 95 15.98 -6.78 -6.63
CA PRO A 95 15.39 -6.88 -5.31
C PRO A 95 14.56 -5.63 -5.06
N PRO A 96 13.32 -5.76 -4.53
CA PRO A 96 12.46 -4.62 -4.33
C PRO A 96 13.22 -3.51 -3.61
N GLN A 97 13.01 -2.28 -4.07
CA GLN A 97 13.62 -1.10 -3.50
C GLN A 97 12.51 -0.19 -3.03
N ALA A 98 12.70 0.39 -1.85
CA ALA A 98 11.80 1.41 -1.37
C ALA A 98 11.84 2.64 -2.29
N ALA A 99 10.67 3.22 -2.55
CA ALA A 99 10.56 4.45 -3.33
C ALA A 99 11.35 5.61 -2.69
N SER A 100 11.28 5.74 -1.36
CA SER A 100 12.13 6.64 -0.60
C SER A 100 13.52 6.03 -0.39
N MET A 101 14.56 6.84 -0.62
CA MET A 101 15.96 6.50 -0.33
C MET A 101 16.42 6.98 1.04
N THR A 102 15.51 7.49 1.87
CA THR A 102 15.84 8.00 3.21
C THR A 102 16.38 6.87 4.07
N PRO A 103 17.58 6.99 4.65
CA PRO A 103 18.16 5.93 5.45
C PRO A 103 17.43 5.79 6.78
N ALA A 104 17.37 4.56 7.30
CA ALA A 104 16.86 4.28 8.64
C ALA A 104 17.63 5.07 9.72
N ARG A 105 16.90 5.54 10.72
CA ARG A 105 17.40 6.35 11.86
C ARG A 105 16.66 5.95 13.14
N SER A 106 16.75 6.77 14.19
CA SER A 106 16.00 6.53 15.43
C SER A 106 14.54 6.97 15.31
N VAL A 107 13.59 6.05 15.52
CA VAL A 107 12.16 6.36 15.64
C VAL A 107 11.90 7.43 16.69
N VAL A 108 12.54 7.31 17.86
CA VAL A 108 12.40 8.27 18.97
C VAL A 108 12.80 9.68 18.55
N GLU A 109 13.94 9.83 17.87
CA GLU A 109 14.41 11.14 17.41
C GLU A 109 13.44 11.75 16.39
N GLN A 110 13.01 10.97 15.40
CA GLN A 110 12.14 11.49 14.34
C GLN A 110 10.74 11.80 14.86
N TRP A 111 10.20 10.95 15.74
CA TRP A 111 8.93 11.22 16.39
C TRP A 111 8.99 12.48 17.26
N ASN A 112 10.08 12.72 17.99
CA ASN A 112 10.25 13.96 18.76
C ASN A 112 10.23 15.21 17.86
N ARG A 113 10.79 15.14 16.65
CA ARG A 113 10.71 16.26 15.68
C ARG A 113 9.26 16.49 15.24
N VAL A 114 8.51 15.42 15.01
CA VAL A 114 7.09 15.47 14.66
C VAL A 114 6.27 16.07 15.81
N THR A 115 6.41 15.55 17.03
CA THR A 115 5.63 16.02 18.19
C THR A 115 5.95 17.47 18.57
N GLN A 116 7.22 17.89 18.45
CA GLN A 116 7.59 19.28 18.63
C GLN A 116 6.87 20.18 17.63
N TRP A 117 6.84 19.79 16.35
CA TRP A 117 6.11 20.56 15.33
C TRP A 117 4.61 20.61 15.62
N LEU A 118 3.99 19.49 16.02
CA LEU A 118 2.58 19.45 16.39
C LEU A 118 2.27 20.39 17.56
N ALA A 119 3.12 20.39 18.59
CA ALA A 119 2.98 21.26 19.77
C ALA A 119 3.12 22.76 19.43
N ASP A 120 4.00 23.10 18.49
CA ASP A 120 4.24 24.49 18.08
C ASP A 120 3.13 25.05 17.16
N ASN A 121 2.42 24.18 16.43
CA ASN A 121 1.55 24.59 15.33
C ASN A 121 0.07 24.26 15.52
N LEU A 122 -0.27 23.26 16.33
CA LEU A 122 -1.65 22.81 16.51
C LEU A 122 -2.18 23.17 17.92
N SER A 123 -3.50 23.16 18.06
CA SER A 123 -4.12 23.20 19.38
C SER A 123 -3.72 21.96 20.17
N SER A 124 -3.49 22.09 21.49
CA SER A 124 -2.94 21.02 22.35
C SER A 124 -3.45 19.62 22.00
N VAL A 125 -2.57 18.80 21.43
CA VAL A 125 -2.83 17.40 21.08
C VAL A 125 -2.21 16.51 22.15
N PRO A 126 -3.00 15.74 22.92
CA PRO A 126 -2.44 14.76 23.85
C PRO A 126 -1.78 13.61 23.07
N ILE A 127 -0.50 13.40 23.30
CA ILE A 127 0.28 12.30 22.70
C ILE A 127 0.73 11.39 23.84
N VAL A 128 0.21 10.17 23.85
CA VAL A 128 0.48 9.18 24.89
C VAL A 128 0.82 7.86 24.21
N GLY A 129 1.94 7.26 24.60
CA GLY A 129 2.33 5.94 24.14
C GLY A 129 1.68 4.81 24.94
N ALA A 130 1.72 3.62 24.37
CA ALA A 130 1.31 2.39 25.03
C ALA A 130 2.34 1.93 26.07
N THR A 131 1.89 1.18 27.06
CA THR A 131 2.77 0.51 28.01
C THR A 131 3.42 -0.73 27.39
N ASP A 132 4.54 -1.19 27.94
CA ASP A 132 5.20 -2.43 27.51
C ASP A 132 4.27 -3.65 27.58
N GLU A 133 3.37 -3.68 28.57
CA GLU A 133 2.37 -4.75 28.72
C GLU A 133 1.36 -4.73 27.55
N GLN A 134 0.83 -3.55 27.21
CA GLN A 134 -0.09 -3.41 26.08
C GLN A 134 0.56 -3.79 24.75
N ILE A 135 1.81 -3.36 24.53
CA ILE A 135 2.57 -3.70 23.32
C ILE A 135 2.80 -5.23 23.27
N THR A 136 3.19 -5.84 24.38
CA THR A 136 3.41 -7.29 24.47
C THR A 136 2.13 -8.07 24.17
N ASP A 137 0.98 -7.60 24.65
CA ASP A 137 -0.31 -8.22 24.39
C ASP A 137 -0.72 -8.11 22.92
N ALA A 138 -0.54 -6.94 22.30
CA ALA A 138 -0.79 -6.73 20.87
C ALA A 138 0.14 -7.58 19.99
N MET A 139 1.43 -7.65 20.33
CA MET A 139 2.38 -8.56 19.68
C MET A 139 1.88 -10.00 19.78
N ARG A 140 1.48 -10.47 20.97
CA ARG A 140 0.98 -11.84 21.14
C ARG A 140 -0.27 -12.11 20.30
N ALA A 141 -1.20 -11.16 20.26
CA ALA A 141 -2.43 -11.26 19.46
C ALA A 141 -2.15 -11.34 17.95
N THR A 142 -1.01 -10.83 17.49
CA THR A 142 -0.63 -10.75 16.07
C THR A 142 0.49 -11.74 15.67
N GLY A 143 0.85 -12.69 16.55
CA GLY A 143 1.83 -13.74 16.25
C GLY A 143 3.26 -13.46 16.72
N GLY A 144 3.51 -12.34 17.40
CA GLY A 144 4.67 -12.12 18.27
C GLY A 144 5.92 -11.52 17.62
N LEU A 145 5.93 -11.30 16.31
CA LEU A 145 7.13 -10.87 15.56
C LEU A 145 6.97 -9.44 15.04
N TRP A 146 7.12 -8.44 15.91
CA TRP A 146 7.12 -7.04 15.49
C TRP A 146 8.55 -6.51 15.34
N PRO A 147 8.83 -5.72 14.30
CA PRO A 147 10.08 -4.97 14.22
C PRO A 147 10.22 -3.99 15.39
N GLU A 148 11.45 -3.80 15.87
CA GLU A 148 11.78 -2.92 17.01
C GLU A 148 11.30 -1.46 16.79
N GLU A 149 11.34 -0.99 15.55
CA GLU A 149 10.87 0.35 15.22
C GLU A 149 9.36 0.51 15.45
N LEU A 150 8.58 -0.54 15.20
CA LEU A 150 7.13 -0.51 15.40
C LEU A 150 6.76 -0.49 16.89
N THR A 151 7.40 -1.33 17.70
CA THR A 151 7.21 -1.30 19.15
C THR A 151 7.66 0.05 19.73
N SER A 152 8.77 0.60 19.22
CA SER A 152 9.24 1.94 19.58
C SER A 152 8.21 3.03 19.26
N LEU A 153 7.60 3.00 18.07
CA LEU A 153 6.55 3.97 17.70
C LEU A 153 5.36 3.88 18.66
N PHE A 154 4.85 2.67 18.92
CA PHE A 154 3.71 2.49 19.83
C PHE A 154 4.01 2.87 21.26
N SER A 155 5.27 2.76 21.72
CA SER A 155 5.71 3.25 23.02
C SER A 155 5.69 4.79 23.14
N LEU A 156 5.67 5.49 22.00
CA LEU A 156 5.67 6.95 21.93
C LEU A 156 4.28 7.52 21.62
N VAL A 157 3.46 6.77 20.89
CA VAL A 157 2.10 7.17 20.50
C VAL A 157 1.22 5.94 20.30
N ASN A 158 0.04 5.94 20.91
CA ASN A 158 -0.94 4.88 20.79
C ASN A 158 -2.24 5.44 20.18
N GLY A 159 -2.14 5.94 18.95
CA GLY A 159 -3.20 6.67 18.27
C GLY A 159 -3.46 8.08 18.84
N PHE A 160 -4.43 8.76 18.26
CA PHE A 160 -4.93 10.06 18.74
C PHE A 160 -6.37 9.91 19.28
N PRO A 161 -6.71 10.54 20.42
CA PRO A 161 -8.09 10.56 20.90
C PRO A 161 -9.04 11.19 19.88
N ARG A 162 -10.28 10.70 19.81
CA ARG A 162 -11.29 11.17 18.84
C ARG A 162 -11.56 12.67 18.94
N GLU A 163 -11.49 13.21 20.15
CA GLU A 163 -11.75 14.61 20.48
C GLU A 163 -10.60 15.54 20.06
N SER A 164 -9.43 14.98 19.77
CA SER A 164 -8.21 15.71 19.36
C SER A 164 -7.53 14.99 18.20
N TRP A 165 -8.37 14.50 17.27
CA TRP A 165 -7.92 13.73 16.11
C TRP A 165 -6.98 14.55 15.23
N VAL A 166 -5.89 13.92 14.80
CA VAL A 166 -4.90 14.48 13.88
C VAL A 166 -4.73 13.52 12.71
N SER A 167 -4.99 14.01 11.49
CA SER A 167 -4.65 13.30 10.25
C SER A 167 -3.15 13.45 10.01
N ILE A 168 -2.35 12.74 10.80
CA ILE A 168 -0.88 12.86 10.79
C ILE A 168 -0.26 12.32 9.50
N PHE A 169 -0.93 11.36 8.86
CA PHE A 169 -0.57 10.86 7.54
C PHE A 169 -1.64 11.28 6.52
N PRO A 170 -1.28 11.58 5.27
CA PRO A 170 -2.26 11.87 4.24
C PRO A 170 -3.19 10.68 4.03
N GLY A 171 -4.49 10.90 4.19
CA GLY A 171 -5.52 9.87 3.95
C GLY A 171 -5.57 8.74 4.98
N HIS A 172 -4.71 8.73 6.00
CA HIS A 172 -4.63 7.63 6.97
C HIS A 172 -4.68 8.14 8.41
N GLU A 173 -5.42 7.43 9.26
CA GLU A 173 -5.44 7.66 10.70
C GLU A 173 -4.40 6.79 11.38
N LEU A 174 -3.57 7.36 12.25
CA LEU A 174 -2.67 6.56 13.09
C LEU A 174 -3.51 5.72 14.06
N PHE A 175 -3.29 4.41 14.05
CA PHE A 175 -4.01 3.47 14.89
C PHE A 175 -3.49 3.49 16.32
N ASP A 176 -4.38 3.16 17.26
CA ASP A 176 -3.98 2.58 18.54
C ASP A 176 -3.75 1.06 18.39
N LEU A 177 -3.21 0.43 19.42
CA LEU A 177 -2.92 -1.00 19.42
C LEU A 177 -4.17 -1.86 19.20
N ASP A 178 -5.30 -1.48 19.78
CA ASP A 178 -6.56 -2.22 19.64
C ASP A 178 -6.99 -2.26 18.17
N ARG A 179 -6.93 -1.11 17.48
CA ARG A 179 -7.25 -1.00 16.07
C ARG A 179 -6.22 -1.70 15.18
N ALA A 180 -4.93 -1.58 15.49
CA ALA A 180 -3.89 -2.33 14.77
C ALA A 180 -4.14 -3.86 14.80
N VAL A 181 -4.53 -4.40 15.96
CA VAL A 181 -4.87 -5.82 16.11
C VAL A 181 -6.16 -6.16 15.35
N SER A 182 -7.22 -5.37 15.53
CA SER A 182 -8.52 -5.69 14.94
C SER A 182 -8.54 -5.55 13.42
N GLU A 183 -7.91 -4.51 12.87
CA GLU A 183 -7.83 -4.28 11.42
C GLU A 183 -6.98 -5.38 10.76
N ARG A 184 -5.85 -5.76 11.39
CA ARG A 184 -5.06 -6.90 10.90
C ARG A 184 -5.88 -8.18 10.85
N GLN A 185 -6.66 -8.48 11.88
CA GLN A 185 -7.49 -9.68 11.90
C GLN A 185 -8.60 -9.62 10.83
N LEU A 186 -9.23 -8.46 10.67
CA LEU A 186 -10.25 -8.23 9.66
C LEU A 186 -9.72 -8.49 8.24
N GLU A 187 -8.55 -7.94 7.90
CA GLU A 187 -7.95 -8.14 6.58
C GLU A 187 -7.53 -9.59 6.37
N LEU A 188 -6.99 -10.26 7.39
CA LEU A 188 -6.68 -11.69 7.30
C LEU A 188 -7.94 -12.53 7.02
N ASP A 189 -9.04 -12.23 7.70
CA ASP A 189 -10.31 -12.94 7.50
C ASP A 189 -10.80 -12.72 6.06
N ILE A 190 -10.88 -11.45 5.60
CA ILE A 190 -11.35 -11.08 4.26
C ILE A 190 -10.50 -11.73 3.16
N TRP A 191 -9.18 -11.58 3.23
CA TRP A 191 -8.30 -12.04 2.16
C TRP A 191 -8.13 -13.55 2.15
N SER A 192 -8.22 -14.22 3.32
CA SER A 192 -8.24 -15.69 3.34
C SER A 192 -9.48 -16.28 2.66
N GLU A 193 -10.64 -15.61 2.76
CA GLU A 193 -11.84 -16.01 2.03
C GLU A 193 -11.67 -15.81 0.51
N ILE A 194 -11.11 -14.67 0.09
CA ILE A 194 -10.83 -14.37 -1.31
C ILE A 194 -9.84 -15.38 -1.90
N ASP A 195 -8.74 -15.67 -1.20
CA ASP A 195 -7.72 -16.63 -1.64
C ASP A 195 -8.32 -18.03 -1.81
N ALA A 196 -9.16 -18.46 -0.85
CA ALA A 196 -9.85 -19.74 -0.93
C ALA A 196 -10.84 -19.82 -2.10
N GLU A 197 -11.59 -18.75 -2.38
CA GLU A 197 -12.50 -18.67 -3.54
C GLU A 197 -11.74 -18.72 -4.87
N MET A 198 -10.55 -18.10 -4.92
CA MET A 198 -9.68 -18.06 -6.10
C MET A 198 -8.81 -19.32 -6.25
N GLY A 199 -8.77 -20.19 -5.24
CA GLY A 199 -7.89 -21.37 -5.22
C GLY A 199 -6.40 -21.00 -5.12
N ALA A 200 -6.09 -19.84 -4.56
CA ALA A 200 -4.74 -19.38 -4.32
C ALA A 200 -4.16 -20.10 -3.09
N GLU A 201 -2.89 -20.48 -3.18
CA GLU A 201 -2.15 -21.07 -2.05
C GLU A 201 -1.35 -19.96 -1.34
N PRO A 202 -1.32 -19.92 0.00
CA PRO A 202 -0.58 -18.90 0.73
C PRO A 202 0.91 -18.92 0.40
N GLN A 203 1.46 -17.78 -0.02
CA GLN A 203 2.89 -17.64 -0.27
C GLN A 203 3.63 -17.33 1.05
N THR A 204 4.28 -18.34 1.63
CA THR A 204 4.90 -18.23 2.97
C THR A 204 6.38 -17.85 2.98
N ASP A 205 7.08 -18.05 1.86
CA ASP A 205 8.56 -18.02 1.83
C ASP A 205 9.12 -16.77 1.11
N SER A 206 8.26 -15.81 0.78
CA SER A 206 8.64 -14.57 0.10
C SER A 206 9.29 -13.58 1.07
N PRO A 207 10.46 -12.99 0.77
CA PRO A 207 11.10 -12.02 1.65
C PRO A 207 10.29 -10.73 1.78
N ALA A 208 10.56 -9.95 2.83
CA ALA A 208 9.92 -8.65 3.00
C ALA A 208 10.14 -7.73 1.79
N GLY A 209 9.08 -6.99 1.46
CA GLY A 209 9.00 -6.06 0.33
C GLY A 209 8.71 -6.69 -1.04
N ASP A 210 8.76 -8.03 -1.16
CA ASP A 210 8.28 -8.72 -2.35
C ASP A 210 6.74 -8.71 -2.37
N TYR A 211 6.17 -8.47 -3.53
CA TYR A 211 4.73 -8.52 -3.76
C TYR A 211 4.12 -9.87 -3.37
N LEU A 212 2.97 -9.84 -2.70
CA LEU A 212 2.20 -11.03 -2.34
C LEU A 212 0.83 -11.10 -3.02
N GLY A 213 0.20 -9.97 -3.33
CA GLY A 213 -1.15 -9.94 -3.92
C GLY A 213 -2.26 -10.38 -2.96
N THR A 214 -1.96 -10.50 -1.67
CA THR A 214 -2.89 -10.88 -0.59
C THR A 214 -2.44 -10.26 0.73
N TYR A 215 -3.23 -10.40 1.80
CA TYR A 215 -2.89 -9.91 3.13
C TYR A 215 -2.10 -10.94 3.94
N SER A 216 -0.82 -10.63 4.21
CA SER A 216 0.06 -11.53 4.97
C SER A 216 -0.16 -11.46 6.49
N PRO A 217 -0.05 -12.58 7.22
CA PRO A 217 0.06 -12.56 8.69
C PRO A 217 1.25 -11.74 9.21
N TYR A 218 2.27 -11.48 8.38
CA TYR A 218 3.41 -10.66 8.75
C TYR A 218 3.22 -9.16 8.47
N PHE A 219 2.09 -8.76 7.86
CA PHE A 219 1.76 -7.36 7.68
C PHE A 219 1.13 -6.83 8.95
N ILE A 220 1.79 -5.86 9.58
CA ILE A 220 1.31 -5.24 10.82
C ILE A 220 0.88 -3.80 10.52
N PRO A 221 -0.43 -3.51 10.48
CA PRO A 221 -0.91 -2.17 10.18
C PRO A 221 -0.67 -1.23 11.36
N PHE A 222 -0.30 0.02 11.05
CA PHE A 222 -0.13 1.06 12.07
C PHE A 222 -0.93 2.33 11.74
N ALA A 223 -1.42 2.46 10.52
CA ALA A 223 -2.34 3.51 10.16
C ALA A 223 -3.30 3.05 9.05
N GLY A 224 -4.46 3.69 8.94
CA GLY A 224 -5.45 3.29 7.95
C GLY A 224 -6.69 4.15 7.89
N ALA A 225 -7.44 4.00 6.80
CA ALA A 225 -8.79 4.50 6.64
C ALA A 225 -9.52 3.66 5.59
N ASP A 226 -10.75 3.22 5.89
CA ASP A 226 -11.62 2.52 4.94
C ASP A 226 -10.92 1.38 4.17
N GLY A 227 -10.12 0.53 4.83
CA GLY A 227 -9.41 -0.61 4.21
C GLY A 227 -8.22 -0.23 3.32
N TYR A 228 -7.78 1.02 3.35
CA TYR A 228 -6.45 1.44 2.90
C TYR A 228 -5.56 1.53 4.13
N LEU A 229 -4.44 0.81 4.13
CA LEU A 229 -3.59 0.66 5.32
C LEU A 229 -2.16 1.04 5.00
N LEU A 230 -1.50 1.71 5.94
CA LEU A 230 -0.05 1.68 6.04
C LEU A 230 0.34 0.58 7.01
N PHE A 231 1.22 -0.30 6.55
CA PHE A 231 1.68 -1.44 7.34
C PHE A 231 3.18 -1.59 7.29
N VAL A 232 3.70 -2.23 8.33
CA VAL A 232 5.08 -2.69 8.38
C VAL A 232 5.12 -4.15 7.93
N ASP A 233 6.01 -4.45 7.00
CA ASP A 233 6.27 -5.83 6.58
C ASP A 233 7.27 -6.50 7.52
N ALA A 234 6.77 -7.38 8.38
CA ALA A 234 7.58 -8.10 9.36
C ALA A 234 8.16 -9.43 8.81
N ARG A 235 8.00 -9.74 7.52
CA ARG A 235 8.63 -10.93 6.92
C ARG A 235 10.15 -10.84 7.04
N PRO A 236 10.87 -11.98 7.09
CA PRO A 236 12.33 -11.96 7.04
C PRO A 236 12.82 -11.42 5.68
N GLY A 237 13.99 -10.79 5.65
CA GLY A 237 14.62 -10.36 4.41
C GLY A 237 15.33 -9.01 4.53
N PRO A 238 15.98 -8.54 3.45
CA PRO A 238 16.72 -7.27 3.45
C PRO A 238 15.85 -6.03 3.72
N LEU A 239 14.55 -6.11 3.44
CA LEU A 239 13.57 -5.06 3.72
C LEU A 239 12.66 -5.38 4.92
N HIS A 240 13.10 -6.25 5.83
CA HIS A 240 12.36 -6.49 7.07
C HIS A 240 12.13 -5.17 7.83
N GLY A 241 10.87 -4.84 8.09
CA GLY A 241 10.48 -3.58 8.73
C GLY A 241 10.22 -2.42 7.77
N CYS A 242 10.23 -2.64 6.46
CA CYS A 242 9.83 -1.63 5.48
C CYS A 242 8.34 -1.28 5.59
N VAL A 243 7.98 -0.08 5.12
CA VAL A 243 6.61 0.43 5.14
C VAL A 243 6.02 0.36 3.74
N LEU A 244 4.85 -0.25 3.64
CA LEU A 244 4.06 -0.38 2.43
C LEU A 244 2.68 0.22 2.65
N GLU A 245 1.98 0.40 1.53
CA GLU A 245 0.56 0.69 1.50
C GLU A 245 -0.18 -0.57 1.03
N PHE A 246 -1.28 -0.88 1.69
CA PHE A 246 -2.22 -1.90 1.31
C PHE A 246 -3.46 -1.22 0.73
N GLU A 247 -3.89 -1.67 -0.45
CA GLU A 247 -5.16 -1.27 -1.04
C GLU A 247 -6.08 -2.46 -1.31
N LYS A 248 -7.38 -2.20 -1.42
CA LYS A 248 -8.41 -3.24 -1.55
C LYS A 248 -8.36 -4.05 -2.82
N VAL A 249 -7.66 -3.59 -3.86
CA VAL A 249 -7.71 -4.20 -5.19
C VAL A 249 -6.37 -4.79 -5.60
N ASP A 250 -5.29 -4.01 -5.48
CA ASP A 250 -3.93 -4.42 -5.82
C ASP A 250 -3.11 -4.89 -4.60
N ALA A 251 -3.74 -4.99 -3.42
CA ALA A 251 -3.09 -5.41 -2.18
C ALA A 251 -1.83 -4.58 -1.90
N ASP A 252 -0.66 -5.22 -1.90
CA ASP A 252 0.66 -4.62 -1.70
C ASP A 252 1.40 -4.27 -3.02
N GLY A 253 0.68 -4.19 -4.15
CA GLY A 253 1.22 -4.03 -5.50
C GLY A 253 2.01 -2.74 -5.76
N ALA A 254 1.81 -1.69 -4.95
CA ALA A 254 2.64 -0.49 -4.99
C ALA A 254 4.09 -0.74 -4.52
N GLY A 255 4.31 -1.80 -3.75
CA GLY A 255 5.59 -2.16 -3.16
C GLY A 255 6.04 -1.23 -2.02
N PRO A 256 7.28 -1.41 -1.53
CA PRO A 256 7.85 -0.61 -0.44
C PRO A 256 7.89 0.88 -0.75
N LYS A 257 7.23 1.69 0.10
CA LYS A 257 7.28 3.16 0.01
C LYS A 257 8.49 3.70 0.76
N TRP A 258 8.78 3.13 1.94
CA TRP A 258 9.95 3.48 2.75
C TRP A 258 10.70 2.22 3.19
N PRO A 259 12.05 2.29 3.30
CA PRO A 259 12.84 1.13 3.70
C PRO A 259 12.70 0.80 5.20
N SER A 260 12.18 1.73 6.01
CA SER A 260 11.88 1.54 7.43
C SER A 260 10.86 2.56 7.93
N LEU A 261 10.32 2.33 9.13
CA LEU A 261 9.39 3.26 9.79
C LEU A 261 10.09 4.56 10.18
N SER A 262 11.34 4.49 10.65
CA SER A 262 12.16 5.66 10.95
C SER A 262 12.46 6.50 9.72
N ALA A 263 12.66 5.90 8.55
CA ALA A 263 12.83 6.62 7.29
C ALA A 263 11.56 7.37 6.89
N MET A 264 10.39 6.73 7.01
CA MET A 264 9.10 7.39 6.80
C MET A 264 8.91 8.58 7.77
N LEU A 265 9.22 8.39 9.05
CA LEU A 265 9.12 9.47 10.05
C LEU A 265 10.11 10.62 9.79
N THR A 266 11.30 10.33 9.25
CA THR A 266 12.22 11.38 8.79
C THR A 266 11.59 12.20 7.66
N ASP A 267 11.03 11.56 6.64
CA ASP A 267 10.38 12.26 5.53
C ASP A 267 9.18 13.08 6.01
N LEU A 268 8.39 12.55 6.95
CA LEU A 268 7.27 13.25 7.57
C LEU A 268 7.74 14.48 8.37
N ALA A 269 8.75 14.32 9.21
CA ALA A 269 9.31 15.42 9.99
C ALA A 269 9.90 16.51 9.09
N ASP A 270 10.62 16.13 8.05
CA ASP A 270 11.17 17.04 7.04
C ASP A 270 10.05 17.80 6.32
N SER A 271 8.97 17.12 5.95
CA SER A 271 7.79 17.72 5.32
C SER A 271 7.14 18.77 6.22
N PHE A 272 6.88 18.45 7.50
CA PHE A 272 6.34 19.41 8.45
C PHE A 272 7.25 20.63 8.66
N GLN A 273 8.56 20.42 8.79
CA GLN A 273 9.51 21.51 9.05
C GLN A 273 9.77 22.41 7.84
N THR A 274 9.63 21.88 6.61
CA THR A 274 10.01 22.60 5.39
C THR A 274 8.85 22.92 4.46
N GLY A 275 7.65 22.40 4.73
CA GLY A 275 6.49 22.49 3.84
C GLY A 275 6.63 21.68 2.54
N ARG A 276 7.63 20.80 2.43
CA ARG A 276 7.81 19.92 1.28
C ARG A 276 6.77 18.80 1.27
N ALA A 277 6.59 18.18 0.11
CA ALA A 277 5.66 17.07 -0.02
C ALA A 277 6.14 15.84 0.76
N PHE A 278 5.23 15.24 1.52
CA PHE A 278 5.32 13.89 2.05
C PHE A 278 4.28 13.05 1.30
N ASP A 279 4.73 11.98 0.65
CA ASP A 279 3.86 11.08 -0.12
C ASP A 279 2.96 11.83 -1.13
N GLY A 280 3.57 12.77 -1.86
CA GLY A 280 2.89 13.59 -2.87
C GLY A 280 1.98 14.70 -2.32
N ARG A 281 1.85 14.84 -1.00
CA ARG A 281 0.98 15.83 -0.35
C ARG A 281 1.78 16.82 0.49
N THR A 282 1.37 18.08 0.51
CA THR A 282 2.03 19.11 1.32
C THR A 282 1.23 19.41 2.59
N PRO A 283 1.90 19.59 3.75
CA PRO A 283 1.21 19.89 5.00
C PRO A 283 0.88 21.39 5.08
N ALA A 284 -0.30 21.71 5.60
CA ALA A 284 -0.73 23.05 5.89
C ALA A 284 -1.49 23.09 7.23
N VAL A 285 -1.35 24.19 7.97
CA VAL A 285 -2.15 24.44 9.17
C VAL A 285 -3.32 25.34 8.79
N VAL A 286 -4.55 24.83 8.90
CA VAL A 286 -5.78 25.56 8.61
C VAL A 286 -6.66 25.49 9.84
N ASP A 287 -7.05 26.65 10.37
CA ASP A 287 -7.87 26.78 11.58
C ASP A 287 -7.31 25.99 12.79
N GLY A 288 -5.98 25.97 12.93
CA GLY A 288 -5.28 25.28 14.02
C GLY A 288 -5.25 23.76 13.89
N GLN A 289 -5.57 23.22 12.71
CA GLN A 289 -5.56 21.79 12.40
C GLN A 289 -4.63 21.49 11.23
N LEU A 290 -3.99 20.32 11.26
CA LEU A 290 -3.20 19.81 10.14
C LEU A 290 -4.13 19.41 8.99
N ARG A 291 -3.79 19.87 7.78
CA ARG A 291 -4.43 19.52 6.51
C ARG A 291 -3.36 19.15 5.49
N TRP A 292 -3.72 18.25 4.58
CA TRP A 292 -2.89 17.82 3.46
C TRP A 292 -3.46 18.34 2.15
N GLN A 293 -2.61 18.91 1.30
CA GLN A 293 -2.96 19.42 -0.03
C GLN A 293 -2.29 18.57 -1.10
#